data_AF-A0A7S0TFH2-F1
#
_entry.id   AF-A0A7S0TFH2-F1
#
_cell.length_a   1.000
_cell.length_b   1.000
_cell.length_c   1.000
_cell.angle_alpha   90.00
_cell.angle_beta   90.00
_cell.angle_gamma   90.00
#
_symmetry.space_group_name_H-M   'P 1'
#
loop_
_entity.id
_entity.type
_entity.pdbx_description
1 polymer ?
#
loop_
_entity_poly.entity_id
_entity_poly.type
_entity_poly.pdbx_seq_one_letter_code
_entity_poly.pdbx_strand_id
1 'polypeptide(L)'
;HSTSQFSYNAYNADNTSGDAAAGRTRPLSLVRDHSLSRYGAARESVTTPRSPQQEDPESLTLDVFAYGFGVRFSYWMATWPDFVQPKHADLRTELLENDIYRISAFEWDLLRHRAALFMRTNMAQTSYVAQFKGSGHELMKIAPGSPLRVEHLIALYTYTNYPNIRISFQKACLKATSDEAFVSVRKRHEQIAHWARLLYEAVYLYGQRMHDGQR
;
A
#
# COMPACT_ATOMS: atom_id res chain seq x y z
N HIS A 1 -20.57 37.33 -45.40
CA HIS A 1 -20.02 37.78 -44.10
C HIS A 1 -19.19 36.65 -43.54
N SER A 2 -17.98 36.76 -43.03
CA SER A 2 -16.85 37.68 -43.15
C SER A 2 -15.74 36.96 -42.38
N THR A 3 -14.54 37.00 -42.94
CA THR A 3 -13.28 36.40 -42.50
C THR A 3 -12.79 36.94 -41.14
N SER A 4 -12.06 36.11 -40.37
CA SER A 4 -11.00 36.48 -39.40
C SER A 4 -10.44 35.16 -38.82
N GLN A 5 -9.23 34.63 -39.06
CA GLN A 5 -7.86 35.17 -39.13
C GLN A 5 -7.44 36.04 -37.94
N PHE A 6 -6.73 35.43 -36.99
CA PHE A 6 -5.67 36.11 -36.23
C PHE A 6 -4.46 35.22 -36.02
N SER A 7 -3.32 35.88 -36.13
CA SER A 7 -1.97 35.41 -36.37
C SER A 7 -1.04 35.82 -35.22
N TYR A 8 0.09 35.09 -35.09
CA TYR A 8 1.42 35.50 -34.61
C TYR A 8 1.58 36.44 -33.40
N ASN A 9 2.41 36.01 -32.44
CA ASN A 9 3.63 36.77 -32.09
C ASN A 9 4.68 35.90 -31.39
N ALA A 10 5.92 36.05 -31.89
CA ALA A 10 7.17 35.59 -31.31
C ALA A 10 7.91 36.78 -30.66
N TYR A 11 9.06 36.51 -30.06
CA TYR A 11 10.08 37.39 -29.45
C TYR A 11 9.94 37.69 -27.95
N ASN A 12 10.87 37.14 -27.15
CA ASN A 12 12.08 37.91 -26.79
C ASN A 12 13.20 36.99 -26.31
N ALA A 13 14.38 37.23 -26.87
CA ALA A 13 15.67 36.72 -26.45
C ALA A 13 16.43 37.89 -25.82
N ASP A 14 17.02 37.69 -24.64
CA ASP A 14 17.98 38.63 -24.08
C ASP A 14 19.33 37.94 -23.91
N ASN A 15 20.27 38.42 -24.74
CA ASN A 15 21.71 38.25 -24.63
C ASN A 15 22.24 39.21 -23.56
N THR A 16 23.09 38.72 -22.65
CA THR A 16 24.11 39.56 -22.01
C THR A 16 25.47 38.85 -22.09
N SER A 17 26.46 39.66 -22.45
CA SER A 17 27.81 39.30 -22.89
C SER A 17 28.87 39.97 -22.00
N GLY A 18 30.05 39.34 -21.90
CA GLY A 18 31.34 39.96 -21.54
C GLY A 18 31.76 39.75 -20.08
N ASP A 19 32.77 38.91 -19.80
CA ASP A 19 34.22 39.19 -19.78
C ASP A 19 34.69 39.59 -18.37
N ALA A 20 35.91 39.37 -17.87
CA ALA A 20 36.96 38.36 -17.98
C ALA A 20 38.02 38.77 -16.92
N ALA A 21 38.69 37.77 -16.33
CA ALA A 21 40.10 37.78 -15.85
C ALA A 21 40.55 38.31 -14.45
N ALA A 22 41.42 37.46 -13.87
CA ALA A 22 42.60 37.67 -12.99
C ALA A 22 42.39 37.93 -11.47
N GLY A 23 43.13 37.33 -10.52
CA GLY A 23 44.22 36.34 -10.57
C GLY A 23 44.86 36.10 -9.17
N ARG A 24 45.78 35.11 -9.11
CA ARG A 24 46.83 34.81 -8.07
C ARG A 24 46.30 34.32 -6.69
N THR A 25 46.87 33.32 -5.99
CA THR A 25 48.29 32.99 -5.66
C THR A 25 48.41 31.56 -5.08
N ARG A 26 49.60 30.92 -5.19
CA ARG A 26 50.02 29.58 -4.68
C ARG A 26 50.44 29.62 -3.16
N PRO A 27 51.13 28.61 -2.55
CA PRO A 27 50.73 27.24 -2.12
C PRO A 27 51.17 26.89 -0.65
N LEU A 28 50.94 25.61 -0.25
CA LEU A 28 51.62 24.79 0.80
C LEU A 28 51.45 25.11 2.30
N SER A 29 50.90 24.14 3.06
CA SER A 29 51.55 23.62 4.28
C SER A 29 50.98 22.26 4.75
N LEU A 30 51.91 21.36 5.05
CA LEU A 30 51.81 20.13 5.87
C LEU A 30 50.94 20.28 7.13
N VAL A 31 50.32 19.19 7.60
CA VAL A 31 50.63 18.49 8.87
C VAL A 31 49.74 17.23 9.02
N ARG A 32 50.32 16.23 9.69
CA ARG A 32 49.91 14.84 9.99
C ARG A 32 48.51 14.68 10.61
N ASP A 33 47.90 13.50 10.38
CA ASP A 33 47.34 12.61 11.42
C ASP A 33 46.95 11.25 10.79
N HIS A 34 47.62 10.16 11.17
CA HIS A 34 47.21 9.17 12.17
C HIS A 34 46.01 8.28 11.77
N SER A 35 46.34 7.04 11.39
CA SER A 35 45.55 5.80 11.55
C SER A 35 44.08 5.80 11.14
N LEU A 36 43.80 5.41 9.89
CA LEU A 36 42.53 4.78 9.53
C LEU A 36 42.63 3.26 9.76
N SER A 37 42.54 2.89 11.03
CA SER A 37 42.27 1.53 11.49
C SER A 37 40.78 1.44 11.80
N ARG A 38 40.12 0.43 11.21
CA ARG A 38 38.78 -0.08 11.57
C ARG A 38 37.59 0.84 11.25
N TYR A 39 37.21 0.88 9.98
CA TYR A 39 35.78 0.80 9.66
C TYR A 39 35.48 -0.63 9.25
N GLY A 40 35.13 -1.44 10.24
CA GLY A 40 34.44 -2.69 10.00
C GLY A 40 33.14 -2.35 9.26
N ALA A 41 32.95 -2.96 8.10
CA ALA A 41 31.69 -2.94 7.39
C ALA A 41 30.60 -3.46 8.34
N ALA A 42 29.84 -2.54 8.93
CA ALA A 42 28.57 -2.87 9.53
C ALA A 42 27.71 -3.36 8.37
N ARG A 43 27.66 -4.69 8.21
CA ARG A 43 26.56 -5.33 7.52
C ARG A 43 25.31 -4.88 8.26
N GLU A 44 24.57 -3.94 7.68
CA GLU A 44 23.16 -3.79 8.00
C GLU A 44 22.54 -5.16 7.73
N SER A 45 22.39 -5.96 8.79
CA SER A 45 21.50 -7.10 8.75
C SER A 45 20.14 -6.48 8.54
N VAL A 46 19.66 -6.48 7.29
CA VAL A 46 18.26 -6.28 6.98
C VAL A 46 17.53 -7.39 7.72
N THR A 47 17.12 -7.11 8.96
CA THR A 47 16.25 -7.96 9.74
C THR A 47 14.94 -7.97 8.98
N THR A 48 14.76 -8.97 8.11
CA THR A 48 13.45 -9.27 7.54
C THR A 48 12.46 -9.33 8.70
N PRO A 49 11.39 -8.50 8.68
CA PRO A 49 10.36 -8.57 9.69
C PRO A 49 9.90 -10.03 9.82
N ARG A 50 9.79 -10.50 11.05
CA ARG A 50 9.28 -11.85 11.31
C ARG A 50 7.82 -11.90 10.87
N SER A 51 7.40 -13.02 10.28
CA SER A 51 5.96 -13.24 10.09
C SER A 51 5.31 -13.12 11.46
N PRO A 52 4.16 -12.42 11.59
CA PRO A 52 3.39 -12.41 12.84
C PRO A 52 2.97 -13.80 13.32
N GLN A 53 3.21 -14.83 12.51
CA GLN A 53 2.95 -16.25 12.80
C GLN A 53 4.21 -17.01 13.26
N GLN A 54 5.39 -16.39 13.28
CA GLN A 54 6.57 -17.03 13.88
C GLN A 54 6.33 -17.15 15.38
N GLU A 55 6.08 -18.39 15.79
CA GLU A 55 5.69 -18.85 17.11
C GLU A 55 6.57 -18.21 18.20
N ASP A 56 5.93 -17.43 19.07
CA ASP A 56 6.39 -17.34 20.45
C ASP A 56 6.07 -18.71 21.08
N PRO A 57 7.07 -19.46 21.58
CA PRO A 57 6.87 -20.82 22.10
C PRO A 57 5.94 -20.87 23.33
N GLU A 58 5.60 -19.74 23.94
CA GLU A 58 4.57 -19.64 25.00
C GLU A 58 3.19 -19.22 24.48
N SER A 59 3.07 -18.88 23.19
CA SER A 59 1.79 -18.49 22.60
C SER A 59 0.94 -19.73 22.34
N LEU A 60 -0.12 -19.89 23.12
CA LEU A 60 -1.22 -20.82 22.91
C LEU A 60 -2.04 -20.46 21.65
N THR A 61 -1.40 -20.18 20.51
CA THR A 61 -2.05 -19.89 19.22
C THR A 61 -2.87 -21.05 18.66
N LEU A 62 -2.86 -22.21 19.32
CA LEU A 62 -3.87 -23.25 19.17
C LEU A 62 -5.31 -22.71 19.40
N ASP A 63 -5.50 -21.65 20.18
CA ASP A 63 -6.83 -21.07 20.48
C ASP A 63 -7.31 -20.02 19.47
N VAL A 64 -6.46 -19.49 18.58
CA VAL A 64 -6.92 -18.52 17.56
C VAL A 64 -7.79 -19.20 16.49
N PHE A 65 -7.56 -20.50 16.26
CA PHE A 65 -8.35 -21.30 15.33
C PHE A 65 -9.63 -21.90 15.97
N ALA A 66 -9.75 -21.88 17.30
CA ALA A 66 -10.92 -22.40 18.02
C ALA A 66 -12.14 -21.45 17.97
N TYR A 67 -11.93 -20.16 17.69
CA TYR A 67 -12.98 -19.13 17.73
C TYR A 67 -13.53 -18.67 16.36
N GLY A 68 -13.27 -19.41 15.27
CA GLY A 68 -13.88 -19.09 13.96
C GLY A 68 -13.39 -17.79 13.31
N PHE A 69 -12.30 -17.20 13.80
CA PHE A 69 -11.69 -15.98 13.26
C PHE A 69 -10.77 -16.26 12.06
N GLY A 70 -11.27 -17.03 11.09
CA GLY A 70 -10.61 -17.23 9.79
C GLY A 70 -9.16 -17.70 9.82
N VAL A 71 -8.53 -17.65 8.65
CA VAL A 71 -7.11 -17.95 8.47
C VAL A 71 -6.35 -16.64 8.27
N ARG A 72 -5.25 -16.47 9.00
CA ARG A 72 -4.38 -15.31 8.84
C ARG A 72 -3.49 -15.47 7.60
N PHE A 73 -3.41 -14.42 6.81
CA PHE A 73 -2.64 -14.35 5.57
C PHE A 73 -1.73 -13.11 5.56
N SER A 74 -0.61 -13.21 4.85
CA SER A 74 0.29 -12.10 4.54
C SER A 74 0.28 -11.79 3.05
N TYR A 75 0.50 -10.52 2.69
CA TYR A 75 0.43 -10.03 1.30
C TYR A 75 1.69 -9.32 0.82
N TRP A 76 2.68 -9.12 1.70
CA TRP A 76 3.80 -8.21 1.43
C TRP A 76 5.16 -8.92 1.34
N MET A 77 5.33 -10.06 2.00
CA MET A 77 6.62 -10.78 2.05
C MET A 77 6.48 -12.20 1.52
N ALA A 78 6.97 -12.42 0.30
CA ALA A 78 6.92 -13.70 -0.39
C ALA A 78 7.67 -14.85 0.31
N THR A 79 8.61 -14.50 1.19
CA THR A 79 9.39 -15.47 1.96
C THR A 79 8.62 -16.05 3.16
N TRP A 80 7.47 -15.48 3.52
CA TRP A 80 6.69 -15.95 4.65
C TRP A 80 5.80 -17.15 4.26
N PRO A 81 5.61 -18.14 5.16
CA PRO A 81 4.82 -19.34 4.86
C PRO A 81 3.34 -19.04 4.59
N ASP A 82 2.82 -17.95 5.14
CA ASP A 82 1.44 -17.48 5.01
C ASP A 82 1.23 -16.44 3.92
N PHE A 83 2.25 -16.21 3.09
CA PHE A 83 2.14 -15.33 1.95
C PHE A 83 1.13 -15.84 0.93
N VAL A 84 0.26 -14.92 0.49
CA VAL A 84 -0.70 -15.16 -0.58
C VAL A 84 -0.26 -14.38 -1.81
N GLN A 85 0.16 -15.11 -2.83
CA GLN A 85 0.48 -14.53 -4.13
C GLN A 85 -0.83 -14.15 -4.83
N PRO A 86 -1.05 -12.89 -5.23
CA PRO A 86 -2.22 -12.54 -6.01
C PRO A 86 -2.26 -13.31 -7.33
N LYS A 87 -3.42 -13.92 -7.63
CA LYS A 87 -3.68 -14.58 -8.92
C LYS A 87 -3.84 -13.57 -10.05
N HIS A 88 -4.43 -12.41 -9.74
CA HIS A 88 -4.78 -11.36 -10.69
C HIS A 88 -3.73 -10.24 -10.68
N ALA A 89 -3.60 -9.53 -11.80
CA ALA A 89 -2.59 -8.48 -11.95
C ALA A 89 -2.85 -7.27 -11.03
N ASP A 90 -4.12 -6.89 -10.87
CA ASP A 90 -4.55 -5.75 -10.06
C ASP A 90 -5.96 -5.96 -9.49
N LEU A 91 -6.43 -5.00 -8.68
CA LEU A 91 -7.76 -5.02 -8.07
C LEU A 91 -8.89 -5.02 -9.12
N ARG A 92 -8.70 -4.36 -10.27
CA ARG A 92 -9.74 -4.28 -11.30
C ARG A 92 -9.97 -5.66 -11.90
N THR A 93 -8.91 -6.29 -12.41
CA THR A 93 -8.97 -7.65 -12.95
C THR A 93 -9.50 -8.61 -11.90
N GLU A 94 -9.04 -8.47 -10.65
CA GLU A 94 -9.53 -9.28 -9.53
C GLU A 94 -11.06 -9.19 -9.38
N LEU A 95 -11.63 -7.99 -9.27
CA LEU A 95 -13.08 -7.85 -9.08
C LEU A 95 -13.92 -8.23 -10.31
N LEU A 96 -13.36 -8.19 -11.52
CA LEU A 96 -14.06 -8.54 -12.75
C LEU A 96 -13.97 -10.03 -13.10
N GLU A 97 -12.88 -10.71 -12.71
CA GLU A 97 -12.53 -12.03 -13.27
C GLU A 97 -12.34 -13.13 -12.21
N ASN A 98 -12.36 -12.84 -10.90
CA ASN A 98 -12.18 -13.87 -9.87
C ASN A 98 -13.27 -14.95 -9.88
N ASP A 99 -12.95 -16.14 -9.39
CA ASP A 99 -13.88 -17.29 -9.42
C ASP A 99 -14.89 -17.32 -8.25
N ILE A 100 -14.86 -16.33 -7.36
CA ILE A 100 -15.65 -16.30 -6.12
C ILE A 100 -16.92 -15.45 -6.28
N TYR A 101 -16.74 -14.18 -6.64
CA TYR A 101 -17.81 -13.25 -6.91
C TYR A 101 -17.31 -12.12 -7.81
N ARG A 102 -17.96 -11.94 -8.96
CA ARG A 102 -17.59 -10.92 -9.95
C ARG A 102 -18.56 -9.76 -9.93
N ILE A 103 -18.05 -8.56 -10.15
CA ILE A 103 -18.88 -7.41 -10.50
C ILE A 103 -18.81 -7.17 -12.01
N SER A 104 -19.80 -6.46 -12.54
CA SER A 104 -19.79 -5.99 -13.91
C SER A 104 -18.77 -4.86 -14.11
N ALA A 105 -18.32 -4.67 -15.36
CA ALA A 105 -17.48 -3.54 -15.72
C ALA A 105 -18.14 -2.18 -15.39
N PHE A 106 -19.47 -2.10 -15.55
CA PHE A 106 -20.23 -0.91 -15.19
C PHE A 106 -20.18 -0.61 -13.69
N GLU A 107 -20.35 -1.63 -12.84
CA GLU A 107 -20.23 -1.46 -11.39
C GLU A 107 -18.82 -1.03 -10.98
N TRP A 108 -17.79 -1.58 -11.62
CA TRP A 108 -16.40 -1.15 -11.42
C TRP A 108 -16.22 0.34 -11.76
N ASP A 109 -16.72 0.78 -12.92
CA ASP A 109 -16.60 2.17 -13.36
C ASP A 109 -17.36 3.11 -12.41
N LEU A 110 -18.54 2.71 -11.93
CA LEU A 110 -19.31 3.45 -10.94
C LEU A 110 -18.56 3.57 -9.60
N LEU A 111 -17.99 2.48 -9.10
CA LEU A 111 -17.19 2.45 -7.88
C LEU A 111 -15.95 3.34 -7.99
N ARG A 112 -15.21 3.22 -9.10
CA ARG A 112 -14.02 4.02 -9.38
C ARG A 112 -14.36 5.50 -9.50
N HIS A 113 -15.44 5.84 -10.18
CA HIS A 113 -15.90 7.22 -10.31
C HIS A 113 -16.28 7.82 -8.95
N ARG A 114 -17.07 7.08 -8.16
CA ARG A 114 -17.46 7.51 -6.79
C ARG A 114 -16.25 7.70 -5.89
N ALA A 115 -15.29 6.76 -5.90
CA ALA A 115 -14.06 6.88 -5.12
C ALA A 115 -13.22 8.08 -5.56
N ALA A 116 -13.09 8.30 -6.88
CA ALA A 116 -12.36 9.46 -7.41
C ALA A 116 -13.01 10.80 -7.03
N LEU A 117 -14.35 10.89 -7.02
CA LEU A 117 -15.06 12.06 -6.54
C LEU A 117 -14.81 12.32 -5.05
N PHE A 118 -14.87 11.27 -4.23
CA PHE A 118 -14.58 11.39 -2.80
C PHE A 118 -13.16 11.89 -2.55
N MET A 119 -12.16 11.38 -3.28
CA MET A 119 -10.76 11.80 -3.15
C MET A 119 -10.52 13.28 -3.46
N ARG A 120 -11.45 13.96 -4.13
CA ARG A 120 -11.39 15.42 -4.39
C ARG A 120 -11.95 16.26 -3.25
N THR A 121 -12.61 15.64 -2.28
CA THR A 121 -13.15 16.36 -1.12
C THR A 121 -12.02 16.76 -0.16
N ASN A 122 -12.20 17.89 0.53
CA ASN A 122 -11.25 18.31 1.57
C ASN A 122 -11.07 17.22 2.64
N MET A 123 -12.18 16.57 3.03
CA MET A 123 -12.19 15.49 4.02
C MET A 123 -11.27 14.33 3.63
N ALA A 124 -11.29 13.89 2.37
CA ALA A 124 -10.38 12.84 1.90
C ALA A 124 -8.91 13.27 1.94
N GLN A 125 -8.63 14.54 1.67
CA GLN A 125 -7.28 15.08 1.61
C GLN A 125 -6.67 15.36 2.98
N THR A 126 -7.49 15.68 3.98
CA THR A 126 -7.01 16.13 5.30
C THR A 126 -7.25 15.11 6.41
N SER A 127 -8.37 14.38 6.38
CA SER A 127 -8.77 13.51 7.49
C SER A 127 -8.32 12.05 7.34
N TYR A 128 -8.09 11.59 6.11
CA TYR A 128 -7.76 10.19 5.82
C TYR A 128 -6.32 10.02 5.30
N VAL A 129 -5.39 10.27 6.21
CA VAL A 129 -3.94 10.08 6.00
C VAL A 129 -3.43 8.87 6.78
N ALA A 130 -2.43 8.18 6.23
CA ALA A 130 -1.83 7.02 6.86
C ALA A 130 -1.19 7.38 8.20
N GLN A 131 -1.66 6.77 9.29
CA GLN A 131 -1.16 6.96 10.65
C GLN A 131 0.11 6.15 10.89
N PHE A 132 1.08 6.67 11.64
CA PHE A 132 2.29 5.91 12.00
C PHE A 132 1.97 4.70 12.92
N LYS A 133 2.30 3.49 12.46
CA LYS A 133 2.09 2.18 13.10
C LYS A 133 3.38 1.36 13.15
N GLY A 134 4.52 2.02 13.38
CA GLY A 134 5.82 1.36 13.48
C GLY A 134 6.22 0.62 12.18
N SER A 135 6.66 -0.63 12.31
CA SER A 135 7.13 -1.47 11.18
C SER A 135 6.05 -1.78 10.13
N GLY A 136 4.77 -1.52 10.43
CA GLY A 136 3.68 -1.70 9.46
C GLY A 136 3.84 -0.87 8.19
N HIS A 137 4.40 0.34 8.28
CA HIS A 137 4.62 1.21 7.11
C HIS A 137 5.69 0.67 6.18
N GLU A 138 6.78 0.18 6.76
CA GLU A 138 7.90 -0.41 6.01
C GLU A 138 7.43 -1.68 5.30
N LEU A 139 6.65 -2.51 6.00
CA LEU A 139 6.07 -3.73 5.45
C LEU A 139 5.12 -3.43 4.27
N MET A 140 4.20 -2.48 4.45
CA MET A 140 3.17 -2.15 3.46
C MET A 140 3.68 -1.19 2.37
N LYS A 141 4.87 -0.61 2.55
CA LYS A 141 5.47 0.42 1.69
C LYS A 141 4.55 1.63 1.51
N ILE A 142 3.89 2.04 2.59
CA ILE A 142 2.99 3.21 2.63
C ILE A 142 3.56 4.22 3.63
N ALA A 143 3.99 5.37 3.14
CA ALA A 143 4.58 6.41 3.97
C ALA A 143 3.55 6.99 4.96
N PRO A 144 3.92 7.24 6.22
CA PRO A 144 3.08 8.00 7.14
C PRO A 144 2.69 9.36 6.54
N GLY A 145 1.45 9.79 6.75
CA GLY A 145 0.90 11.02 6.18
C GLY A 145 0.47 10.90 4.71
N SER A 146 0.75 9.79 4.02
CA SER A 146 0.29 9.63 2.64
C SER A 146 -1.24 9.57 2.55
N PRO A 147 -1.84 10.13 1.50
CA PRO A 147 -3.29 10.08 1.33
C PRO A 147 -3.76 8.66 1.02
N LEU A 148 -5.02 8.39 1.38
CA LEU A 148 -5.71 7.18 0.96
C LEU A 148 -5.73 7.08 -0.59
N ARG A 149 -5.58 5.88 -1.14
CA ARG A 149 -5.66 5.64 -2.60
C ARG A 149 -7.08 5.26 -3.01
N VAL A 150 -7.40 5.46 -4.29
CA VAL A 150 -8.69 5.10 -4.88
C VAL A 150 -9.00 3.61 -4.68
N GLU A 151 -8.00 2.75 -4.78
CA GLU A 151 -8.14 1.30 -4.63
C GLU A 151 -8.52 0.91 -3.20
N HIS A 152 -7.99 1.60 -2.18
CA HIS A 152 -8.41 1.40 -0.78
C HIS A 152 -9.90 1.72 -0.60
N LEU A 153 -10.39 2.81 -1.22
CA LEU A 153 -11.81 3.18 -1.16
C LEU A 153 -12.69 2.18 -1.88
N ILE A 154 -12.27 1.65 -3.03
CA ILE A 154 -13.03 0.61 -3.74
C ILE A 154 -13.14 -0.65 -2.86
N ALA A 155 -12.05 -1.08 -2.21
CA ALA A 155 -12.08 -2.18 -1.26
C ALA A 155 -13.04 -1.91 -0.08
N LEU A 156 -13.02 -0.71 0.48
CA LEU A 156 -13.96 -0.29 1.55
C LEU A 156 -15.41 -0.24 1.08
N TYR A 157 -15.70 0.31 -0.10
CA TYR A 157 -17.06 0.39 -0.64
C TYR A 157 -17.63 -0.98 -0.93
N THR A 158 -16.84 -1.88 -1.52
CA THR A 158 -17.27 -3.26 -1.77
C THR A 158 -17.48 -4.03 -0.47
N TYR A 159 -16.65 -3.81 0.55
CA TYR A 159 -16.87 -4.41 1.87
C TYR A 159 -18.13 -3.89 2.58
N THR A 160 -18.37 -2.57 2.54
CA THR A 160 -19.43 -1.94 3.34
C THR A 160 -20.78 -1.93 2.64
N ASN A 161 -20.81 -1.74 1.32
CA ASN A 161 -22.04 -1.50 0.55
C ASN A 161 -22.50 -2.70 -0.30
N TYR A 162 -21.70 -3.75 -0.43
CA TYR A 162 -22.03 -4.92 -1.26
C TYR A 162 -22.04 -6.20 -0.40
N PRO A 163 -23.16 -6.51 0.27
CA PRO A 163 -23.25 -7.66 1.19
C PRO A 163 -22.85 -8.99 0.55
N ASN A 164 -23.20 -9.21 -0.72
CA ASN A 164 -22.88 -10.44 -1.42
C ASN A 164 -21.37 -10.59 -1.65
N ILE A 165 -20.68 -9.50 -2.01
CA ILE A 165 -19.21 -9.50 -2.13
C ILE A 165 -18.60 -9.76 -0.75
N ARG A 166 -19.01 -8.98 0.27
CA ARG A 166 -18.52 -9.14 1.64
C ARG A 166 -18.65 -10.58 2.13
N ILE A 167 -19.82 -11.19 2.01
CA ILE A 167 -20.07 -12.55 2.48
C ILE A 167 -19.23 -13.56 1.69
N SER A 168 -19.20 -13.45 0.37
CA SER A 168 -18.48 -14.39 -0.49
C SER A 168 -16.97 -14.32 -0.26
N PHE A 169 -16.42 -13.12 -0.13
CA PHE A 169 -14.99 -12.91 0.11
C PHE A 169 -14.61 -13.28 1.54
N GLN A 170 -15.45 -12.98 2.54
CA GLN A 170 -15.22 -13.47 3.91
C GLN A 170 -15.14 -15.00 3.94
N LYS A 171 -16.06 -15.70 3.27
CA LYS A 171 -16.00 -17.17 3.16
C LYS A 171 -14.72 -17.69 2.52
N ALA A 172 -14.13 -16.93 1.58
CA ALA A 172 -12.85 -17.28 0.98
C ALA A 172 -11.70 -17.28 2.01
N CYS A 173 -11.77 -16.40 3.01
CA CYS A 173 -10.79 -16.29 4.10
C CYS A 173 -10.96 -17.36 5.20
N LEU A 174 -12.13 -18.01 5.25
CA LEU A 174 -12.46 -19.01 6.27
C LEU A 174 -12.16 -20.42 5.75
N LYS A 175 -11.88 -21.34 6.66
CA LYS A 175 -11.97 -22.76 6.36
C LYS A 175 -13.45 -23.14 6.14
N ALA A 176 -13.72 -23.94 5.12
CA ALA A 176 -15.05 -24.47 4.83
C ALA A 176 -15.41 -25.63 5.76
N THR A 177 -14.40 -26.40 6.21
CA THR A 177 -14.52 -27.51 7.16
C THR A 177 -13.36 -27.46 8.16
N SER A 178 -13.49 -28.08 9.34
CA SER A 178 -12.41 -28.13 10.34
C SER A 178 -11.10 -28.68 9.77
N ASP A 179 -11.22 -29.68 8.90
CA ASP A 179 -10.10 -30.46 8.35
C ASP A 179 -9.56 -29.88 7.04
N GLU A 180 -10.08 -28.74 6.59
CA GLU A 180 -9.57 -28.09 5.39
C GLU A 180 -8.11 -27.65 5.60
N ALA A 181 -7.23 -28.14 4.72
CA ALA A 181 -5.83 -27.79 4.73
C ALA A 181 -5.61 -26.30 4.41
N PHE A 182 -4.65 -25.68 5.09
CA PHE A 182 -4.29 -24.26 4.89
C PHE A 182 -4.03 -23.92 3.41
N VAL A 183 -3.35 -24.80 2.68
CA VAL A 183 -3.03 -24.60 1.25
C VAL A 183 -4.30 -24.46 0.39
N SER A 184 -5.39 -25.17 0.74
CA SER A 184 -6.68 -25.05 0.05
C SER A 184 -7.31 -23.68 0.29
N VAL A 185 -7.35 -23.23 1.54
CA VAL A 185 -7.86 -21.90 1.91
C VAL A 185 -7.03 -20.81 1.22
N ARG A 186 -5.70 -20.93 1.27
CA ARG A 186 -4.78 -20.02 0.59
C ARG A 186 -5.08 -19.93 -0.90
N LYS A 187 -5.23 -21.06 -1.59
CA LYS A 187 -5.54 -21.10 -3.03
C LYS A 187 -6.86 -20.39 -3.37
N ARG A 188 -7.89 -20.47 -2.50
CA ARG A 188 -9.09 -19.64 -2.65
C ARG A 188 -8.78 -18.17 -2.43
N HIS A 189 -8.02 -17.85 -1.39
CA HIS A 189 -7.68 -16.48 -1.00
C HIS A 189 -6.85 -15.74 -2.06
N GLU A 190 -6.05 -16.45 -2.86
CA GLU A 190 -5.31 -15.90 -4.02
C GLU A 190 -6.22 -15.18 -5.03
N GLN A 191 -7.50 -15.54 -5.09
CA GLN A 191 -8.52 -14.93 -5.96
C GLN A 191 -8.93 -13.53 -5.51
N ILE A 192 -8.66 -13.15 -4.26
CA ILE A 192 -9.11 -11.88 -3.64
C ILE A 192 -7.96 -11.18 -2.89
N ALA A 193 -6.72 -11.49 -3.25
CA ALA A 193 -5.54 -11.08 -2.50
C ALA A 193 -5.34 -9.56 -2.51
N HIS A 194 -5.58 -8.88 -3.64
CA HIS A 194 -5.46 -7.41 -3.70
C HIS A 194 -6.54 -6.76 -2.86
N TRP A 195 -7.79 -7.20 -2.97
CA TRP A 195 -8.91 -6.69 -2.19
C TRP A 195 -8.65 -6.84 -0.69
N ALA A 196 -8.24 -8.03 -0.25
CA ALA A 196 -7.98 -8.32 1.16
C ALA A 196 -6.80 -7.50 1.69
N ARG A 197 -5.71 -7.38 0.91
CA ARG A 197 -4.55 -6.52 1.23
C ARG A 197 -4.98 -5.06 1.39
N LEU A 198 -5.69 -4.52 0.40
CA LEU A 198 -6.09 -3.11 0.37
C LEU A 198 -7.08 -2.78 1.49
N LEU A 199 -7.98 -3.70 1.83
CA LEU A 199 -8.88 -3.56 2.97
C LEU A 199 -8.12 -3.55 4.30
N TYR A 200 -7.12 -4.43 4.44
CA TYR A 200 -6.25 -4.44 5.62
C TYR A 200 -5.47 -3.12 5.74
N GLU A 201 -4.83 -2.68 4.66
CA GLU A 201 -4.10 -1.41 4.60
C GLU A 201 -5.02 -0.24 4.99
N ALA A 202 -6.23 -0.20 4.43
CA ALA A 202 -7.24 0.84 4.71
C ALA A 202 -7.60 0.90 6.20
N VAL A 203 -7.93 -0.24 6.81
CA VAL A 203 -8.34 -0.29 8.22
C VAL A 203 -7.15 -0.04 9.15
N TYR A 204 -6.01 -0.68 8.89
CA TYR A 204 -4.87 -0.65 9.81
C TYR A 204 -4.15 0.71 9.82
N LEU A 205 -3.95 1.31 8.64
CA LEU A 205 -3.20 2.57 8.51
C LEU A 205 -4.09 3.80 8.58
N TYR A 206 -5.34 3.75 8.08
CA TYR A 206 -6.20 4.93 7.98
C TYR A 206 -7.38 4.90 8.98
N GLY A 207 -7.61 3.76 9.64
CA GLY A 207 -8.61 3.64 10.68
C GLY A 207 -8.21 4.35 11.97
N GLN A 208 -9.20 4.93 12.64
CA GLN A 208 -9.06 5.50 13.98
C GLN A 208 -9.70 4.55 15.01
N ARG A 209 -9.06 4.43 16.17
CA ARG A 209 -9.62 3.65 17.27
C ARG A 209 -10.79 4.44 17.85
N MET A 210 -11.98 3.86 17.86
CA MET A 210 -13.10 4.46 18.55
C MET A 210 -12.84 4.37 20.06
N HIS A 211 -12.89 5.51 20.74
CA HIS A 211 -12.89 5.56 22.20
C HIS A 211 -14.34 5.64 22.69
N ASP A 212 -14.61 5.08 23.88
CA ASP A 212 -15.95 5.09 24.45
C ASP A 212 -16.52 6.52 24.52
N GLY A 213 -17.71 6.72 23.96
CA GLY A 213 -18.41 8.00 23.94
C GLY A 213 -18.31 8.80 22.64
N GLN A 214 -17.50 8.38 21.66
CA GLN A 214 -17.55 8.96 20.31
C GLN A 214 -18.57 8.18 19.44
N ARG A 215 -19.62 8.89 19.01
CA ARG A 215 -20.59 8.40 18.01
C ARG A 215 -20.19 8.84 16.62
#